data_AF-A0ABD3WAA8-F1
#
_entry.id   AF-A0ABD3WAA8-F1
#
_cell.length_a   1.000
_cell.length_b   1.000
_cell.length_c   1.000
_cell.angle_alpha   90.00
_cell.angle_beta   90.00
_cell.angle_gamma   90.00
#
_symmetry.space_group_name_H-M   'P 1'
#
loop_
_entity.id
_entity.type
_entity.pdbx_description
1 polymer ?
#
loop_
_entity_poly.entity_id
_entity_poly.type
_entity_poly.pdbx_seq_one_letter_code
_entity_poly.pdbx_strand_id
1 'polypeptide(L)' 'NGVFTTKQFSRGDFLLEYAGERINSEEAEKREQSYRRKQRKETYNRCYMYTFKFNQKLQ' A
#
# COMPACT_ATOMS: atom_id res chain seq x y z
N ASN A 1 -3.00 -14.63 6.02
CA ASN A 1 -1.54 -14.38 6.09
C ASN A 1 -1.29 -13.18 6.95
N GLY A 2 -0.46 -13.32 7.97
CA GLY A 2 -0.04 -12.25 8.89
C GLY A 2 1.47 -12.18 8.97
N VAL A 3 2.00 -11.09 9.51
CA VAL A 3 3.44 -10.88 9.69
C VAL A 3 3.75 -11.02 11.18
N PHE A 4 4.73 -11.87 11.52
CA PHE A 4 5.19 -12.13 12.88
C PHE A 4 6.67 -11.77 13.01
N THR A 5 7.06 -11.30 14.19
CA THR A 5 8.46 -10.98 14.47
C THR A 5 9.26 -12.25 14.78
N THR A 6 10.52 -12.27 14.37
CA THR A 6 11.48 -13.35 14.67
C THR A 6 12.62 -12.87 15.60
N LYS A 7 12.59 -11.60 15.99
CA LYS A 7 13.56 -10.96 16.89
C LYS A 7 12.85 -9.97 17.81
N GLN A 8 13.53 -9.55 18.87
CA GLN A 8 13.06 -8.49 19.77
C GLN A 8 13.26 -7.12 19.12
N PHE A 9 12.34 -6.19 19.40
CA PHE A 9 12.39 -4.79 18.98
C PHE A 9 12.17 -3.91 20.21
N SER A 10 12.93 -2.83 20.31
CA SER A 10 12.76 -1.78 21.30
C SER A 10 11.88 -0.65 20.77
N ARG A 11 11.35 0.17 21.67
CA ARG A 11 10.57 1.35 21.29
C ARG A 11 11.43 2.31 20.47
N GLY A 12 10.96 2.66 19.27
CA GLY A 12 11.66 3.55 18.35
C GLY A 12 12.49 2.84 17.30
N ASP A 13 12.63 1.50 17.39
CA ASP A 13 13.32 0.73 16.36
C ASP A 13 12.58 0.84 15.02
N PHE A 14 13.36 0.97 13.96
CA PHE A 14 12.85 0.81 12.61
C PHE A 14 12.55 -0.67 12.35
N LEU A 15 11.30 -0.96 11.94
CA LEU A 15 10.89 -2.33 11.61
C LEU A 15 11.09 -2.63 10.13
N LEU A 16 10.39 -1.90 9.27
CA LEU A 16 10.41 -2.09 7.82
C LEU A 16 9.81 -0.87 7.12
N GLU A 17 10.16 -0.73 5.85
CA GLU A 17 9.53 0.21 4.93
C GLU A 17 8.29 -0.44 4.31
N TYR A 18 7.24 0.36 4.08
CA TYR A 18 6.16 -0.03 3.18
C TYR A 18 6.66 0.08 1.72
N ALA A 19 7.48 -0.89 1.31
CA ALA A 19 8.11 -0.88 0.00
C ALA A 19 7.08 -1.14 -1.12
N GLY A 20 7.12 -0.31 -2.16
CA GLY A 20 6.22 -0.41 -3.30
C GLY A 20 6.56 0.63 -4.37
N GLU A 21 5.79 0.63 -5.46
CA GLU A 21 5.93 1.65 -6.49
C GLU A 21 5.34 2.98 -6.00
N ARG A 22 6.15 4.03 -5.99
CA ARG A 22 5.70 5.38 -5.70
C ARG A 22 5.05 5.97 -6.93
N ILE A 23 3.74 6.14 -6.88
CA ILE A 23 2.93 6.72 -7.96
C ILE A 23 2.34 8.05 -7.52
N ASN A 24 1.82 8.82 -8.48
CA ASN A 24 1.08 10.04 -8.19
C ASN A 24 -0.42 9.73 -7.99
N SER A 25 -1.18 10.71 -7.49
CA SER A 25 -2.61 10.55 -7.22
C SER A 25 -3.44 10.19 -8.46
N GLU A 26 -3.06 10.68 -9.65
CA GLU A 26 -3.78 10.38 -10.89
C GLU A 26 -3.61 8.90 -11.30
N GLU A 27 -2.39 8.38 -11.23
CA GLU A 27 -2.09 6.98 -11.49
C GLU A 27 -2.70 6.06 -10.42
N ALA A 28 -2.71 6.51 -9.16
CA ALA A 28 -3.38 5.80 -8.08
C ALA A 28 -4.87 5.62 -8.37
N GLU A 29 -5.57 6.68 -8.79
CA GLU A 29 -6.98 6.62 -9.14
C GLU A 29 -7.24 5.68 -10.33
N LYS A 30 -6.41 5.75 -11.38
CA LYS A 30 -6.50 4.85 -12.55
C LYS A 30 -6.37 3.38 -12.14
N ARG A 31 -5.39 3.06 -11.29
CA ARG A 31 -5.15 1.70 -10.79
C ARG A 31 -6.29 1.23 -9.89
N GLU A 32 -6.78 2.08 -9.01
CA GLU A 32 -7.94 1.75 -8.15
C GLU A 32 -9.18 1.43 -8.99
N GLN A 33 -9.49 2.24 -10.01
CA GLN A 33 -10.62 1.97 -10.90
C GLN A 33 -10.43 0.65 -11.67
N SER A 34 -9.21 0.37 -12.15
CA SER A 34 -8.86 -0.88 -12.83
C SER A 34 -9.00 -2.08 -11.90
N TYR A 35 -8.46 -1.99 -10.67
CA TYR A 35 -8.60 -3.01 -9.64
C TYR A 35 -10.07 -3.23 -9.31
N ARG A 36 -10.86 -2.19 -9.05
CA ARG A 36 -12.31 -2.30 -8.77
C ARG A 36 -13.06 -3.03 -9.89
N ARG A 37 -12.74 -2.76 -11.15
CA ARG A 37 -13.33 -3.48 -12.30
C ARG A 37 -12.90 -4.95 -12.33
N LYS A 38 -11.64 -5.26 -12.00
CA LYS A 38 -11.10 -6.62 -11.93
C LYS A 38 -11.62 -7.40 -10.72
N GLN A 39 -11.86 -6.75 -9.57
CA GLN A 39 -12.38 -7.37 -8.36
C GLN A 39 -13.82 -7.87 -8.51
N ARG A 40 -14.58 -7.31 -9.46
CA ARG A 40 -15.89 -7.87 -9.87
C ARG A 40 -15.78 -9.26 -10.52
N LYS A 41 -14.59 -9.65 -11.00
CA LYS A 41 -14.27 -11.04 -11.34
C LYS A 41 -13.60 -11.62 -10.09
N GLU A 42 -14.21 -12.63 -9.48
CA GLU A 42 -13.94 -13.19 -8.14
C GLU A 42 -12.47 -13.50 -7.77
N THR A 43 -11.54 -13.41 -8.72
CA THR A 43 -10.13 -13.78 -8.59
C THR A 43 -9.22 -12.70 -8.00
N TYR A 44 -9.61 -11.42 -8.02
CA TYR A 44 -8.79 -10.31 -7.51
C TYR A 44 -9.49 -9.68 -6.32
N ASN A 45 -8.93 -9.72 -5.10
CA ASN A 45 -9.65 -9.22 -3.90
C ASN A 45 -8.79 -8.37 -2.95
N ARG A 46 -7.60 -7.92 -3.36
CA ARG A 46 -6.67 -7.24 -2.43
C ARG A 46 -6.09 -5.97 -3.04
N CYS A 47 -6.42 -4.82 -2.44
CA CYS A 47 -5.79 -3.53 -2.72
C CYS A 47 -4.74 -3.27 -1.64
N TYR A 48 -3.48 -3.14 -2.06
CA TYR A 48 -2.33 -2.86 -1.19
C TYR A 48 -1.75 -1.48 -1.52
N MET A 49 -2.63 -0.51 -1.75
CA MET A 49 -2.22 0.87 -2.00
C MET A 49 -2.29 1.66 -0.71
N TYR A 50 -1.27 2.48 -0.45
CA TYR A 50 -1.20 3.33 0.73
C TYR A 50 -0.96 4.77 0.29
N THR A 51 -1.91 5.64 0.60
CA THR A 51 -1.86 7.07 0.27
C THR A 51 -1.31 7.85 1.46
N PHE A 52 -0.40 8.78 1.20
CA PHE A 52 0.18 9.64 2.22
C PHE A 52 0.40 11.07 1.68
N LYS A 53 0.51 12.03 2.59
CA LYS A 53 0.83 13.41 2.24
C LYS A 53 2.30 13.67 2.52
N PHE A 54 3.05 14.08 1.52
CA PHE A 54 4.46 14.41 1.62
C PHE A 54 4.72 15.78 0.99
N ASN A 55 5.37 16.68 1.74
CA ASN A 55 5.65 18.06 1.31
C ASN A 55 4.40 18.78 0.74
N GLN A 56 3.29 18.69 1.47
CA GLN A 56 1.98 19.23 1.10
C GLN A 56 1.30 18.58 -0.14
N LYS A 57 1.94 17.63 -0.81
CA LYS A 57 1.38 16.90 -1.95
C LYS A 57 0.83 15.54 -1.51
N LEU A 58 -0.35 15.19 -1.98
CA LEU A 58 -0.92 13.85 -1.82
C LEU A 58 -0.23 12.89 -2.79
N GLN A 59 0.08 11.68 -2.33
CA GLN A 59 0.71 10.62 -3.11
C GLN A 59 0.07 9.28 -2.79
#